data_AF-A0A7J0DQG0-F1
#
_entry.id   AF-A0A7J0DQG0-F1
#
_cell.length_a   1.000
_cell.length_b   1.000
_cell.length_c   1.000
_cell.angle_alpha   90.00
_cell.angle_beta   90.00
_cell.angle_gamma   90.00
#
_symmetry.space_group_name_H-M   'P 1'
#
loop_
_entity.id
_entity.type
_entity.pdbx_description
1 polymer ?
#
loop_
_entity_poly.entity_id
_entity_poly.type
_entity_poly.pdbx_seq_one_letter_code
_entity_poly.pdbx_strand_id
1 'polypeptide(L)'
;MTRLFGVDDGFSEDAILGRLEGMKDVIEQVNKQFKDPDLTTFVCVCIPEFLSLYETERLVQELTKFEIDTHNILINQVLFDEDAVESKLLKARMRMQQKYLDQFYMLYDDFHITKLPLLPEEVCGVEALKSFSCHFISPYQPSIHEGTVEELERRVSTLREQLKGAEAELERLRKGKHKA
;
A
#
# COMPACT_ATOMS: atom_id res chain seq x y z
N MET A 1 -57.98 -42.97 15.97
CA MET A 1 -57.76 -41.51 16.02
C MET A 1 -56.44 -41.20 15.34
N THR A 2 -56.53 -40.77 14.09
CA THR A 2 -55.41 -40.38 13.24
C THR A 2 -54.89 -39.03 13.73
N ARG A 3 -53.64 -38.97 14.21
CA ARG A 3 -53.00 -37.69 14.54
C ARG A 3 -52.63 -36.99 13.23
N LEU A 4 -53.42 -35.98 12.93
CA LEU A 4 -53.31 -35.05 11.82
C LEU A 4 -52.43 -33.87 12.26
N PHE A 5 -51.11 -34.02 12.23
CA PHE A 5 -50.19 -32.89 12.19
C PHE A 5 -48.86 -33.38 11.61
N GLY A 6 -48.51 -32.85 10.44
CA GLY A 6 -47.19 -33.00 9.86
C GLY A 6 -46.17 -32.37 10.80
N VAL A 7 -45.47 -33.20 11.55
CA VAL A 7 -44.19 -32.83 12.14
C VAL A 7 -43.17 -33.07 11.04
N ASP A 8 -42.62 -31.97 10.56
CA ASP A 8 -41.47 -31.90 9.67
C ASP A 8 -40.30 -32.65 10.33
N ASP A 9 -40.07 -33.90 9.93
CA ASP A 9 -39.03 -34.82 10.44
C ASP A 9 -37.60 -34.40 10.04
N GLY A 10 -37.44 -33.13 9.60
CA GLY A 10 -36.17 -32.49 9.24
C GLY A 10 -35.53 -31.64 10.34
N PHE A 11 -36.22 -31.43 11.47
CA PHE A 11 -35.75 -30.65 12.61
C PHE A 11 -35.76 -31.48 13.90
N SER A 12 -35.06 -32.62 13.91
CA SER A 12 -34.78 -33.31 15.17
C SER A 12 -33.74 -32.50 15.98
N GLU A 13 -34.00 -32.32 17.27
CA GLU A 13 -33.15 -31.55 18.19
C GLU A 13 -31.70 -32.06 18.17
N ASP A 14 -31.52 -33.39 18.02
CA ASP A 14 -30.23 -34.07 17.86
C ASP A 14 -29.49 -33.69 16.57
N ALA A 15 -30.21 -33.50 15.45
CA ALA A 15 -29.61 -33.06 14.20
C ALA A 15 -29.16 -31.60 14.24
N ILE A 16 -29.86 -30.76 15.03
CA ILE A 16 -29.46 -29.37 15.28
C ILE A 16 -28.23 -29.34 16.20
N LEU A 17 -28.23 -30.13 17.28
CA LEU A 17 -27.10 -30.24 18.21
C LEU A 17 -25.82 -30.70 17.48
N GLY A 18 -25.92 -31.76 16.67
CA GLY A 18 -24.77 -32.28 15.92
C GLY A 18 -24.21 -31.28 14.91
N ARG A 19 -25.05 -30.43 14.29
CA ARG A 19 -24.57 -29.33 13.43
C ARG A 19 -23.87 -28.24 14.21
N LEU A 20 -24.37 -27.87 15.39
CA LEU A 20 -23.76 -26.86 16.25
C LEU A 20 -22.39 -27.32 16.77
N GLU A 21 -22.27 -28.59 17.17
CA GLU A 21 -21.00 -29.20 17.57
C GLU A 21 -20.01 -29.21 16.40
N GLY A 22 -20.42 -29.65 15.21
CA GLY A 22 -19.57 -29.62 14.03
C GLY A 22 -19.11 -28.21 13.64
N MET A 23 -19.98 -27.20 13.76
CA MET A 23 -19.60 -25.80 13.54
C MET A 23 -18.60 -25.30 14.57
N LYS A 24 -18.78 -25.68 15.84
CA LYS A 24 -17.87 -25.30 16.92
C LYS A 24 -16.46 -25.85 16.66
N ASP A 25 -16.33 -27.11 16.28
CA ASP A 25 -15.03 -27.73 15.98
C ASP A 25 -14.30 -27.00 14.85
N VAL A 26 -15.04 -26.63 13.79
CA VAL A 26 -14.49 -25.85 12.66
C VAL A 26 -14.03 -24.47 13.13
N ILE A 27 -14.82 -23.79 13.96
CA ILE A 27 -14.47 -22.46 14.50
C ILE A 27 -13.22 -22.54 15.37
N GLU A 28 -13.10 -23.55 16.25
CA GLU A 28 -11.93 -23.74 17.09
C GLU A 28 -10.66 -24.00 16.25
N GLN A 29 -10.78 -24.80 15.19
CA GLN A 29 -9.67 -25.05 14.27
C GLN A 29 -9.23 -23.79 13.53
N VAL A 30 -10.18 -23.00 13.01
CA VAL A 30 -9.90 -21.73 12.33
C VAL A 30 -9.30 -20.70 13.29
N ASN A 31 -9.81 -20.60 14.51
CA ASN A 31 -9.26 -19.70 15.52
C ASN A 31 -7.81 -20.06 15.86
N LYS A 32 -7.50 -21.35 15.97
CA LYS A 32 -6.11 -21.80 16.15
C LYS A 32 -5.19 -21.39 14.99
N GLN A 33 -5.68 -21.45 13.74
CA GLN A 33 -4.91 -21.03 12.57
C GLN A 33 -4.72 -19.51 12.49
N PHE A 34 -5.72 -18.72 12.92
CA PHE A 34 -5.60 -17.26 12.97
C PHE A 34 -4.55 -16.77 13.97
N LYS A 35 -4.32 -17.54 15.03
CA LYS A 35 -3.32 -17.24 16.08
C LYS A 35 -1.93 -17.77 15.77
N ASP A 36 -1.76 -18.50 14.68
CA ASP A 36 -0.48 -19.06 14.28
C ASP A 36 0.23 -18.09 13.33
N PRO A 37 1.32 -17.42 13.76
CA PRO A 37 2.04 -16.43 12.95
C PRO A 37 2.72 -17.04 11.72
N ASP A 38 3.01 -18.34 11.73
CA ASP A 38 3.61 -19.02 10.56
C ASP A 38 2.56 -19.32 9.46
N LEU A 39 1.26 -19.26 9.81
CA LEU A 39 0.16 -19.54 8.89
C LEU A 39 -0.60 -18.28 8.47
N THR A 40 -0.81 -17.34 9.40
CA THR A 40 -1.64 -16.15 9.16
C THR A 40 -0.97 -14.90 9.66
N THR A 41 -0.90 -13.88 8.81
CA THR A 41 -0.46 -12.53 9.17
C THR A 41 -1.43 -11.49 8.61
N PHE A 42 -1.57 -10.37 9.30
CA PHE A 42 -2.39 -9.23 8.88
C PHE A 42 -1.51 -8.13 8.27
N VAL A 43 -1.96 -7.55 7.15
CA VAL A 43 -1.30 -6.41 6.50
C VAL A 43 -2.21 -5.19 6.63
N CYS A 44 -1.78 -4.20 7.40
CA CYS A 44 -2.52 -2.95 7.57
C CYS A 44 -2.30 -2.02 6.37
N VAL A 45 -3.35 -1.41 5.85
CA VAL A 45 -3.25 -0.40 4.77
C VAL A 45 -3.79 0.92 5.27
N CYS A 46 -3.02 2.00 5.11
CA CYS A 46 -3.37 3.32 5.59
C CYS A 46 -2.90 4.42 4.64
N ILE A 47 -3.29 5.67 4.92
CA ILE A 47 -2.77 6.87 4.26
C ILE A 47 -2.06 7.76 5.30
N PRO A 48 -1.09 8.62 4.92
CA PRO A 48 -0.33 9.44 5.86
C PRO A 48 -1.14 10.66 6.34
N GLU A 49 -2.20 10.40 7.11
CA GLU A 49 -3.10 11.39 7.69
C GLU A 49 -3.49 11.02 9.13
N PHE A 50 -3.89 12.02 9.92
CA PHE A 50 -4.17 11.85 11.35
C PHE A 50 -5.21 10.76 11.65
N LEU A 51 -6.38 10.81 10.99
CA LEU A 51 -7.45 9.85 11.25
C LEU A 51 -7.03 8.43 10.85
N SER A 52 -6.31 8.29 9.72
CA SER A 52 -5.86 6.98 9.26
C SER A 52 -4.81 6.37 10.19
N LEU A 53 -3.93 7.18 10.77
CA LEU A 53 -2.96 6.73 11.78
C LEU A 53 -3.69 6.24 13.04
N TYR A 54 -4.65 7.02 13.55
CA TYR A 54 -5.42 6.65 14.73
C TYR A 54 -6.23 5.36 14.55
N GLU A 55 -6.89 5.19 13.41
CA GLU A 55 -7.63 3.96 13.11
C GLU A 55 -6.68 2.76 12.95
N THR A 56 -5.49 2.96 12.38
CA THR A 56 -4.49 1.89 12.26
C THR A 56 -4.00 1.44 13.64
N GLU A 57 -3.73 2.38 14.54
CA GLU A 57 -3.34 2.06 15.92
C GLU A 57 -4.42 1.25 16.65
N ARG A 58 -5.68 1.69 16.54
CA ARG A 58 -6.80 0.96 17.13
C ARG A 58 -6.94 -0.44 16.52
N LEU A 59 -6.75 -0.60 15.22
CA LEU A 59 -6.77 -1.89 14.54
C LEU A 59 -5.66 -2.82 15.04
N VAL A 60 -4.41 -2.33 15.11
CA VAL A 60 -3.28 -3.11 15.62
C VAL A 60 -3.52 -3.55 17.06
N GLN A 61 -4.03 -2.65 17.93
CA GLN A 61 -4.38 -3.00 19.30
C GLN A 61 -5.46 -4.09 19.38
N GLU A 62 -6.47 -4.06 18.52
CA GLU A 62 -7.49 -5.11 18.46
C GLU A 62 -6.91 -6.45 17.97
N LEU A 63 -6.07 -6.45 16.93
CA LEU A 63 -5.41 -7.66 16.43
C LEU A 63 -4.55 -8.32 17.52
N THR A 64 -3.79 -7.53 18.26
CA THR A 64 -2.99 -8.03 19.40
C THR A 64 -3.87 -8.64 20.48
N LYS A 65 -5.05 -8.08 20.78
CA LYS A 65 -6.00 -8.67 21.76
C LYS A 65 -6.52 -10.04 21.32
N PHE A 66 -6.68 -10.24 20.01
CA PHE A 66 -7.09 -11.52 19.44
C PHE A 66 -5.93 -12.47 19.18
N GLU A 67 -4.69 -12.08 19.51
CA GLU A 67 -3.45 -12.83 19.26
C GLU A 67 -3.24 -13.12 17.77
N ILE A 68 -3.68 -12.21 16.90
CA ILE A 68 -3.46 -12.30 15.45
C ILE A 68 -2.18 -11.55 15.13
N ASP A 69 -1.28 -12.21 14.41
CA ASP A 69 -0.01 -11.65 13.98
C ASP A 69 -0.20 -10.48 13.00
N THR A 70 0.59 -9.41 13.19
CA THR A 70 0.67 -8.26 12.29
C THR A 70 2.04 -7.64 12.40
N HIS A 71 2.75 -7.58 11.27
CA HIS A 71 4.10 -7.01 11.20
C HIS A 71 4.34 -6.21 9.90
N ASN A 72 3.29 -5.93 9.12
CA ASN A 72 3.39 -5.18 7.87
C ASN A 72 2.38 -4.03 7.82
N ILE A 73 2.86 -2.83 7.45
CA ILE A 73 2.02 -1.66 7.20
C ILE A 73 2.32 -1.11 5.80
N LEU A 74 1.27 -0.94 4.99
CA LEU A 74 1.33 -0.29 3.69
C LEU A 74 0.76 1.12 3.79
N ILE A 75 1.60 2.12 3.56
CA ILE A 75 1.18 3.52 3.52
C ILE A 75 0.97 3.91 2.06
N ASN A 76 -0.29 4.03 1.65
CA ASN A 76 -0.70 4.37 0.29
C ASN A 76 -0.85 5.87 0.08
N GLN A 77 -0.91 6.29 -1.19
CA GLN A 77 -1.13 7.68 -1.61
C GLN A 77 -0.08 8.65 -1.05
N VAL A 78 1.17 8.18 -0.95
CA VAL A 78 2.30 9.00 -0.54
C VAL A 78 2.69 9.89 -1.72
N LEU A 79 2.76 11.20 -1.47
CA LEU A 79 3.25 12.16 -2.43
C LEU A 79 4.78 12.16 -2.41
N PHE A 80 5.39 11.94 -3.57
CA PHE A 80 6.82 12.07 -3.76
C PHE A 80 7.15 13.35 -4.52
N ASP A 81 8.34 13.91 -4.28
CA ASP A 81 8.80 15.07 -5.04
C ASP A 81 9.24 14.59 -6.42
N GLU A 82 8.37 14.74 -7.40
CA GLU A 82 8.69 14.46 -8.80
C GLU A 82 8.72 15.79 -9.53
N ASP A 83 9.72 15.97 -10.37
CA ASP A 83 9.84 17.08 -11.33
C ASP A 83 10.05 18.50 -10.78
N ALA A 84 10.54 18.65 -9.54
CA ALA A 84 10.89 19.95 -8.95
C ALA A 84 9.71 20.94 -9.02
N VAL A 85 8.50 20.40 -8.84
CA VAL A 85 7.26 21.14 -9.04
C VAL A 85 7.18 22.29 -8.02
N GLU A 86 7.12 23.53 -8.51
CA GLU A 86 7.03 24.75 -7.68
C GLU A 86 5.62 25.00 -7.09
N SER A 87 4.87 23.95 -6.76
CA SER A 87 3.55 24.11 -6.14
C SER A 87 3.66 24.27 -4.63
N LYS A 88 3.30 25.45 -4.12
CA LYS A 88 3.24 25.71 -2.67
C LYS A 88 2.28 24.78 -1.94
N LEU A 89 1.15 24.43 -2.57
CA LEU A 89 0.14 23.54 -1.98
C LEU A 89 0.64 22.10 -1.92
N LEU A 90 1.29 21.61 -2.98
CA LEU A 90 1.86 20.27 -3.01
C LEU A 90 2.95 20.12 -1.95
N LYS A 91 3.89 21.08 -1.88
CA LYS A 91 4.94 21.10 -0.84
C LYS A 91 4.38 21.21 0.58
N ALA A 92 3.26 21.91 0.77
CA ALA A 92 2.58 21.93 2.06
C ALA A 92 1.96 20.57 2.41
N ARG A 93 1.31 19.90 1.44
CA ARG A 93 0.72 18.58 1.63
C ARG A 93 1.77 17.51 1.91
N MET A 94 2.89 17.52 1.18
CA MET A 94 4.02 16.61 1.43
C MET A 94 4.62 16.80 2.82
N ARG A 95 4.85 18.04 3.26
CA ARG A 95 5.32 18.32 4.63
C ARG A 95 4.35 17.82 5.70
N MET A 96 3.05 17.93 5.44
CA MET A 96 2.02 17.38 6.32
C MET A 96 2.09 15.85 6.36
N GLN A 97 2.19 15.19 5.21
CA GLN A 97 2.34 13.73 5.15
C GLN A 97 3.62 13.26 5.84
N GLN A 98 4.75 13.95 5.64
CA GLN A 98 6.03 13.61 6.25
C GLN A 98 5.94 13.56 7.78
N LYS A 99 5.25 14.52 8.41
CA LYS A 99 5.01 14.49 9.86
C LYS A 99 4.35 13.19 10.32
N TYR A 100 3.38 12.68 9.56
CA TYR A 100 2.69 11.43 9.91
C TYR A 100 3.52 10.20 9.55
N LEU A 101 4.28 10.23 8.46
CA LEU A 101 5.24 9.18 8.12
C LEU A 101 6.27 9.01 9.25
N ASP A 102 6.83 10.11 9.75
CA ASP A 102 7.78 10.09 10.86
C ASP A 102 7.15 9.45 12.11
N GLN A 103 5.88 9.78 12.40
CA GLN A 103 5.13 9.15 13.50
C GLN A 103 4.92 7.65 13.29
N PHE A 104 4.61 7.19 12.07
CA PHE A 104 4.53 5.76 11.77
C PHE A 104 5.86 5.05 12.03
N TYR A 105 6.98 5.60 11.57
CA TYR A 105 8.29 5.01 11.82
C TYR A 105 8.70 5.03 13.30
N MET A 106 8.23 6.01 14.08
CA MET A 106 8.48 6.06 15.52
C MET A 106 7.62 5.09 16.33
N LEU A 107 6.39 4.84 15.92
CA LEU A 107 5.44 3.98 16.64
C LEU A 107 5.57 2.50 16.26
N TYR A 108 6.01 2.23 15.03
CA TYR A 108 6.05 0.89 14.44
C TYR A 108 7.44 0.62 13.84
N ASP A 109 8.49 0.81 14.64
CA ASP A 109 9.88 0.54 14.26
C ASP A 109 10.15 -0.96 13.99
N ASP A 110 9.44 -1.83 14.70
CA ASP A 110 9.47 -3.28 14.52
C ASP A 110 8.65 -3.79 13.32
N PHE A 111 7.92 -2.91 12.62
CA PHE A 111 7.07 -3.28 11.48
C PHE A 111 7.78 -3.00 10.15
N HIS A 112 7.46 -3.83 9.15
CA HIS A 112 7.82 -3.54 7.78
C HIS A 112 6.87 -2.49 7.18
N ILE A 113 7.36 -1.25 7.07
CA ILE A 113 6.59 -0.14 6.47
C ILE A 113 6.96 0.02 4.99
N THR A 114 6.00 -0.22 4.10
CA THR A 114 6.13 0.01 2.65
C THR A 114 5.33 1.23 2.23
N LYS A 115 5.98 2.17 1.52
CA LYS A 115 5.35 3.38 0.99
C LYS A 115 4.95 3.16 -0.47
N LEU A 116 3.69 3.43 -0.80
CA LEU A 116 3.17 3.36 -2.16
C LEU A 116 2.82 4.77 -2.66
N PRO A 117 3.21 5.10 -3.91
CA PRO A 117 2.99 6.43 -4.46
C PRO A 117 1.52 6.71 -4.74
N LEU A 118 1.14 7.99 -4.64
CA LEU A 118 -0.09 8.47 -5.26
C LEU A 118 0.11 8.52 -6.78
N LEU A 119 -0.70 7.76 -7.51
CA LEU A 119 -0.72 7.79 -8.97
C LEU A 119 -1.73 8.83 -9.50
N PRO A 120 -1.47 9.44 -10.68
CA PRO A 120 -2.36 10.45 -11.27
C PRO A 120 -3.67 9.86 -11.81
N GLU A 121 -3.65 8.57 -12.17
CA GLU A 121 -4.81 7.83 -12.67
C GLU A 121 -5.19 6.72 -11.69
N GLU A 122 -6.46 6.30 -11.74
CA GLU A 122 -6.95 5.18 -10.94
C GLU A 122 -6.31 3.86 -11.39
N VAL A 123 -5.91 3.04 -10.43
CA VAL A 123 -5.30 1.72 -10.70
C VAL A 123 -6.41 0.72 -11.03
N CYS A 124 -6.84 0.72 -12.28
CA CYS A 124 -7.93 -0.11 -12.79
C CYS A 124 -7.46 -1.00 -13.95
N GLY A 125 -7.89 -2.27 -13.93
CA GLY A 125 -7.54 -3.25 -14.95
C GLY A 125 -6.25 -4.02 -14.64
N VAL A 126 -6.10 -5.17 -15.30
CA VAL A 126 -5.04 -6.15 -15.00
C VAL A 126 -3.64 -5.56 -15.18
N GLU A 127 -3.44 -4.76 -16.22
CA GLU A 127 -2.11 -4.21 -16.53
C GLU A 127 -1.69 -3.13 -15.52
N ALA A 128 -2.61 -2.23 -15.14
CA ALA A 128 -2.36 -1.23 -14.12
C ALA A 128 -2.07 -1.87 -12.76
N LEU A 129 -2.83 -2.90 -12.39
CA LEU A 129 -2.60 -3.66 -11.14
C LEU A 129 -1.25 -4.36 -11.12
N LYS A 130 -0.81 -4.95 -12.24
CA LYS A 130 0.52 -5.56 -12.36
C LYS A 130 1.64 -4.52 -12.27
N SER A 131 1.46 -3.37 -12.90
CA SER A 131 2.43 -2.28 -12.81
C SER A 131 2.55 -1.77 -11.37
N PHE A 132 1.41 -1.55 -10.71
CA PHE A 132 1.36 -1.08 -9.32
C PHE A 132 1.89 -2.12 -8.33
N SER A 133 1.68 -3.42 -8.56
CA SER A 133 2.15 -4.48 -7.66
C SER A 133 3.67 -4.56 -7.54
N CYS A 134 4.42 -4.08 -8.54
CA CYS A 134 5.88 -3.99 -8.48
C CYS A 134 6.37 -3.14 -7.30
N HIS A 135 5.60 -2.13 -6.89
CA HIS A 135 5.95 -1.22 -5.78
C HIS A 135 5.81 -1.86 -4.38
N PHE A 136 5.19 -3.03 -4.27
CA PHE A 136 5.09 -3.76 -3.00
C PHE A 136 6.38 -4.51 -2.67
N ILE A 137 7.13 -4.91 -3.69
CA ILE A 137 8.38 -5.70 -3.55
C ILE A 137 9.59 -4.77 -3.58
N SER A 138 9.59 -3.81 -4.50
CA SER A 138 10.67 -2.85 -4.66
C SER A 138 10.19 -1.47 -4.21
N PRO A 139 10.89 -0.82 -3.25
CA PRO A 139 10.54 0.53 -2.82
C PRO A 139 10.44 1.47 -4.02
N TYR A 140 9.37 2.27 -4.07
CA TYR A 140 9.20 3.28 -5.10
C TYR A 140 10.36 4.27 -5.08
N GLN A 141 11.01 4.46 -6.22
CA GLN A 141 12.09 5.42 -6.39
C GLN A 141 11.58 6.60 -7.23
N PRO A 142 11.39 7.79 -6.64
CA PRO A 142 11.00 8.96 -7.40
C PRO A 142 12.10 9.38 -8.39
N SER A 143 11.69 9.97 -9.50
CA SER A 143 12.58 10.48 -10.55
C SER A 143 13.54 11.57 -10.03
N ILE A 144 13.17 12.24 -8.94
CA ILE A 144 14.00 13.21 -8.22
C ILE A 144 14.33 12.72 -6.82
N HIS A 145 15.44 11.99 -6.74
CA HIS A 145 16.15 11.85 -5.49
C HIS A 145 16.90 13.15 -5.17
N GLU A 146 16.69 13.74 -3.98
CA GLU A 146 17.78 14.41 -3.25
C GLU A 146 18.80 13.33 -2.88
N GLY A 147 19.53 12.87 -3.90
CA GLY A 147 20.53 11.83 -3.76
C GLY A 147 21.79 12.39 -3.11
N THR A 148 22.56 11.49 -2.48
CA THR A 148 23.97 11.71 -2.14
C THR A 148 24.72 12.40 -3.29
N VAL A 149 25.77 13.17 -2.98
CA VAL A 149 26.53 13.97 -3.96
C VAL A 149 26.89 13.17 -5.22
N GLU A 150 27.30 11.91 -5.05
CA GLU A 150 27.69 10.98 -6.12
C GLU A 150 26.56 10.67 -7.12
N GLU A 151 25.32 10.64 -6.64
CA GLU A 151 24.13 10.32 -7.44
C GLU A 151 23.63 11.55 -8.20
N LEU A 152 23.72 12.73 -7.55
CA LEU A 152 23.51 14.03 -8.17
C LEU A 152 24.53 14.27 -9.29
N GLU A 153 25.80 13.95 -9.06
CA GLU A 153 26.87 14.03 -10.07
C GLU A 153 26.58 13.14 -11.28
N ARG A 154 26.12 11.90 -11.05
CA ARG A 154 25.72 10.98 -12.12
C ARG A 154 24.57 11.55 -12.95
N ARG A 155 23.55 12.10 -12.29
CA ARG A 155 22.39 12.72 -12.97
C ARG A 155 22.79 13.97 -13.76
N VAL A 156 23.66 14.82 -13.20
CA VAL A 156 24.22 15.98 -13.90
C VAL A 156 25.00 15.55 -15.15
N SER A 157 25.76 14.45 -15.07
CA SER A 157 26.47 13.90 -16.24
C SER A 157 25.49 13.49 -17.34
N THR A 158 24.46 12.72 -17.00
CA THR A 158 23.45 12.24 -17.95
C THR A 158 22.68 13.40 -18.60
N LEU A 159 22.27 14.40 -17.80
CA LEU A 159 21.53 15.56 -18.30
C LEU A 159 22.40 16.44 -19.22
N ARG A 160 23.70 16.59 -18.95
CA ARG A 160 24.63 17.30 -19.85
C ARG A 160 24.73 16.63 -21.21
N GLU A 161 24.73 15.30 -21.24
CA GLU A 161 24.82 14.53 -22.48
C GLU A 161 23.54 14.67 -23.32
N GLN A 162 22.37 14.62 -22.67
CA GLN A 162 21.08 14.90 -23.29
C GLN A 162 20.98 16.35 -23.82
N LEU A 163 21.43 17.33 -23.03
CA LEU A 163 21.46 18.74 -23.44
C LEU A 163 22.31 18.92 -24.69
N LYS A 164 23.48 18.29 -24.75
CA LYS A 164 24.39 18.36 -25.91
C LYS A 164 23.74 17.77 -27.18
N GLY A 165 22.97 16.69 -27.03
CA GLY A 165 22.16 16.12 -28.12
C GLY A 165 21.08 17.10 -28.61
N ALA A 166 20.32 17.69 -27.69
CA ALA A 166 19.28 18.65 -28.00
C ALA A 166 19.82 19.94 -28.64
N GLU A 167 20.98 20.43 -28.18
CA GLU A 167 21.66 21.59 -28.78
C GLU A 167 22.12 21.30 -30.21
N ALA A 168 22.65 20.10 -30.48
CA ALA A 168 23.05 19.68 -31.82
C ALA A 168 21.84 19.59 -32.78
N GLU A 169 20.70 19.11 -32.28
CA GLU A 169 19.45 19.08 -33.04
C GLU A 169 18.88 20.48 -33.29
N LEU A 170 18.91 21.35 -32.28
CA LEU A 170 18.51 22.75 -32.38
C LEU A 170 19.36 23.50 -33.42
N GLU A 171 20.68 23.27 -33.45
CA GLU A 171 21.56 23.84 -34.47
C GLU A 171 21.24 23.33 -35.88
N ARG A 172 20.94 22.04 -36.03
CA ARG A 172 20.53 21.47 -37.33
C ARG A 172 19.25 22.14 -37.84
N LEU A 173 18.26 22.34 -36.97
CA LEU A 173 17.00 23.00 -37.31
C LEU A 173 17.19 24.49 -37.60
N ARG A 174 18.07 25.19 -36.87
CA ARG A 174 18.43 26.60 -37.15
C ARG A 174 19.12 26.77 -38.49
N LYS A 175 20.05 25.87 -38.86
CA LYS A 175 20.73 25.89 -40.16
C LYS A 175 19.79 25.53 -41.32
N GLY A 176 18.77 24.70 -41.07
CA GLY A 176 17.71 24.38 -42.03
C GLY A 176 16.79 25.57 -42.36
N LYS A 177 16.48 26.42 -41.37
CA LYS A 177 15.63 27.62 -41.57
C LYS A 177 16.29 28.77 -42.33
N HIS A 178 17.63 28.81 -42.43
CA HIS A 178 18.36 29.85 -43.18
C HIS A 178 18.59 29.51 -44.66
N LYS A 179 18.13 28.35 -45.14
CA LYS A 179 18.28 27.88 -46.53
C LYS A 179 16.97 27.85 -47.33
N ALA A 180 15.88 28.38 -46.78
CA ALA A 180 14.60 28.57 -47.46
C ALA A 180 14.36 30.05 -47.76
#